data_AF-A0A3C1KUP3-F1
#
_entry.id   AF-A0A3C1KUP3-F1
#
_cell.length_a   1.000
_cell.length_b   1.000
_cell.length_c   1.000
_cell.angle_alpha   90.00
_cell.angle_beta   90.00
_cell.angle_gamma   90.00
#
_symmetry.space_group_name_H-M   'P 1'
#
loop_
_entity.id
_entity.type
_entity.pdbx_description
1 polymer ?
#
loop_
_entity_poly.entity_id
_entity_poly.type
_entity_poly.pdbx_seq_one_letter_code
_entity_poly.pdbx_strand_id
1 'polypeptide(L)'
;MSRILLVEDDDLIGTMVQLVLRQEGYEVRWQTSGEQAIEAAEQARFDAILLDITLPGMSGIEVAATLRGSGIGVPILMLTSLDSTATKVEALDLGADDYICKPFDMPELLARLKAQIRRSQSGLELPTDAVVAFGAGRIDLDGRRLWSSTDAEINLSDKELDLVSLFVRNPGRVLSRADILD
;
A
#
# COMPACT_ATOMS: atom_id res chain seq x y z
N MET A 1 -19.03 0.16 4.67
CA MET A 1 -18.80 0.65 3.30
C MET A 1 -17.50 1.43 3.36
N SER A 2 -16.49 1.08 2.55
CA SER A 2 -15.18 1.73 2.66
C SER A 2 -15.21 3.11 2.01
N ARG A 3 -14.52 4.07 2.64
CA ARG A 3 -14.47 5.47 2.23
C ARG A 3 -13.12 5.79 1.61
N ILE A 4 -13.15 6.27 0.37
CA ILE A 4 -11.96 6.52 -0.45
C ILE A 4 -11.82 8.02 -0.65
N LEU A 5 -10.62 8.53 -0.38
CA LEU A 5 -10.23 9.87 -0.80
C LEU A 5 -9.55 9.74 -2.16
N LEU A 6 -10.16 10.31 -3.20
CA LEU A 6 -9.57 10.42 -4.53
C LEU A 6 -8.97 11.82 -4.68
N VAL A 7 -7.71 11.90 -5.08
CA VAL A 7 -6.99 13.16 -5.32
C VAL A 7 -6.41 13.12 -6.72
N GLU A 8 -7.03 13.88 -7.62
CA GLU A 8 -6.74 13.89 -9.06
C GLU A 8 -7.20 15.24 -9.60
N ASP A 9 -6.31 15.98 -10.27
CA ASP A 9 -6.62 17.30 -10.84
C ASP A 9 -7.17 17.21 -12.28
N ASP A 10 -6.94 16.11 -12.98
CA ASP A 10 -7.57 15.85 -14.28
C ASP A 10 -9.06 15.46 -14.11
N ASP A 11 -9.95 16.34 -14.55
CA ASP A 11 -11.41 16.14 -14.43
C ASP A 11 -11.91 14.86 -15.11
N LEU A 12 -11.30 14.46 -16.24
CA LEU A 12 -11.73 13.29 -17.00
C LEU A 12 -11.35 12.01 -16.26
N ILE A 13 -10.10 11.92 -15.80
CA ILE A 13 -9.61 10.79 -15.01
C ILE A 13 -10.36 10.71 -13.68
N GLY A 14 -10.47 11.84 -12.96
CA GLY A 14 -11.15 11.91 -11.68
C GLY A 14 -12.62 11.50 -11.76
N THR A 15 -13.35 11.98 -12.77
CA THR A 15 -14.75 11.59 -13.02
C THR A 15 -14.89 10.10 -13.30
N MET A 16 -14.03 9.55 -14.17
CA MET A 16 -14.04 8.13 -14.53
C MET A 16 -13.77 7.24 -13.31
N VAL A 17 -12.71 7.56 -12.54
CA VAL A 17 -12.33 6.80 -11.34
C VAL A 17 -13.43 6.88 -10.29
N GLN A 18 -13.96 8.08 -10.02
CA GLN A 18 -15.05 8.26 -9.06
C GLN A 18 -16.30 7.44 -9.45
N LEU A 19 -16.68 7.43 -10.73
CA LEU A 19 -17.83 6.69 -11.21
C LEU A 19 -17.68 5.18 -10.94
N VAL A 20 -16.54 4.61 -11.33
CA VAL A 20 -16.28 3.17 -11.18
C VAL A 20 -16.20 2.77 -9.71
N LEU A 21 -15.53 3.57 -8.86
CA LEU A 21 -15.45 3.29 -7.43
C LEU A 21 -16.83 3.33 -6.76
N ARG A 22 -17.70 4.28 -7.15
CA ARG A 22 -19.08 4.33 -6.64
C ARG A 22 -19.90 3.12 -7.10
N GLN A 23 -19.70 2.64 -8.34
CA GLN A 23 -20.34 1.42 -8.84
C GLN A 23 -19.90 0.17 -8.06
N GLU A 24 -18.64 0.12 -7.62
CA GLU A 24 -18.11 -0.93 -6.74
C GLU A 24 -18.55 -0.78 -5.27
N GLY A 25 -19.39 0.22 -4.96
CA GLY A 25 -19.97 0.42 -3.64
C GLY A 25 -19.09 1.17 -2.65
N TYR A 26 -18.08 1.92 -3.12
CA TYR A 26 -17.28 2.79 -2.26
C TYR A 26 -17.94 4.17 -2.07
N GLU A 27 -17.79 4.76 -0.88
CA GLU A 27 -18.04 6.18 -0.69
C GLU A 27 -16.80 6.96 -1.14
N VAL A 28 -16.94 7.86 -2.11
CA VAL A 28 -15.80 8.59 -2.70
C VAL A 28 -15.93 10.08 -2.42
N ARG A 29 -14.93 10.63 -1.72
CA ARG A 29 -14.67 12.08 -1.66
C ARG A 29 -13.57 12.38 -2.66
N TRP A 30 -13.83 13.25 -3.63
CA TRP A 30 -12.86 13.66 -4.64
C TRP A 30 -12.39 15.08 -4.36
N GLN A 31 -11.08 15.28 -4.40
CA GLN A 31 -10.38 16.57 -4.31
C GLN A 31 -9.43 16.72 -5.50
N THR A 32 -9.13 17.97 -5.86
CA THR A 32 -8.30 18.29 -7.05
C THR A 32 -6.98 18.96 -6.69
N SER A 33 -6.65 19.10 -5.40
CA SER A 33 -5.35 19.64 -4.95
C SER A 33 -4.84 18.95 -3.69
N GLY A 34 -3.54 19.05 -3.47
CA GLY A 34 -2.88 18.45 -2.30
C GLY A 34 -3.35 19.06 -0.97
N GLU A 35 -3.58 20.38 -0.93
CA GLU A 35 -4.06 21.08 0.27
C GLU A 35 -5.46 20.61 0.67
N GLN A 36 -6.36 20.47 -0.32
CA GLN A 36 -7.70 19.95 -0.10
C GLN A 36 -7.71 18.48 0.36
N ALA A 37 -6.72 17.70 -0.10
CA ALA A 37 -6.53 16.32 0.32
C ALA A 37 -6.09 16.22 1.78
N ILE A 38 -5.10 17.04 2.19
CA ILE A 38 -4.62 17.11 3.58
C ILE A 38 -5.77 17.53 4.49
N GLU A 39 -6.45 18.63 4.18
CA GLU A 39 -7.58 19.12 4.96
C GLU A 39 -8.68 18.05 5.09
N ALA A 40 -9.02 17.36 3.98
CA ALA A 40 -10.03 16.32 4.00
C ALA A 40 -9.63 15.14 4.90
N ALA A 41 -8.37 14.70 4.82
CA ALA A 41 -7.85 13.58 5.60
C ALA A 41 -7.73 13.88 7.10
N GLU A 42 -7.51 15.15 7.47
CA GLU A 42 -7.52 15.59 8.87
C GLU A 42 -8.95 15.67 9.44
N GLN A 43 -9.91 16.09 8.62
CA GLN A 43 -11.31 16.25 9.04
C GLN A 43 -12.08 14.93 9.14
N ALA A 44 -11.65 13.90 8.42
CA ALA A 44 -12.36 12.63 8.41
C ALA A 44 -11.48 11.43 8.13
N ARG A 45 -11.93 10.26 8.61
CA ARG A 45 -11.25 8.99 8.36
C ARG A 45 -11.59 8.44 6.98
N PHE A 46 -10.59 7.85 6.33
CA PHE A 46 -10.67 7.13 5.06
C PHE A 46 -10.04 5.74 5.22
N ASP A 47 -10.49 4.79 4.41
CA ASP A 47 -9.94 3.43 4.36
C ASP A 47 -8.75 3.32 3.40
N ALA A 48 -8.69 4.21 2.41
CA ALA A 48 -7.57 4.36 1.48
C ALA A 48 -7.61 5.73 0.78
N ILE A 49 -6.46 6.15 0.26
CA ILE A 49 -6.27 7.36 -0.54
C ILE A 49 -5.73 6.94 -1.91
N LEU A 50 -6.39 7.38 -2.98
CA LEU A 50 -5.86 7.37 -4.34
C LEU A 50 -5.29 8.76 -4.62
N LEU A 51 -3.99 8.84 -4.92
CA LEU A 51 -3.28 10.12 -4.94
C LEU A 51 -2.44 10.27 -6.21
N ASP A 52 -2.76 11.23 -7.06
CA ASP A 52 -1.86 11.61 -8.14
C ASP A 52 -0.56 12.20 -7.58
N ILE A 53 0.58 11.78 -8.14
CA ILE A 53 1.87 12.39 -7.89
C ILE A 53 1.92 13.81 -8.46
N THR A 54 1.36 14.03 -9.65
CA THR A 54 1.50 15.29 -10.39
C THR A 54 0.30 16.17 -10.11
N LEU A 55 0.29 16.82 -8.94
CA LEU A 55 -0.73 17.78 -8.57
C LEU A 55 -0.20 19.22 -8.72
N PRO A 56 -1.07 20.19 -9.05
CA PRO A 56 -0.68 21.59 -9.09
C PRO A 56 -0.35 22.10 -7.67
N GLY A 57 0.75 22.84 -7.54
CA GLY A 57 1.17 23.46 -6.28
C GLY A 57 2.02 22.54 -5.40
N MET A 58 1.41 21.47 -4.88
CA MET A 58 2.05 20.48 -4.00
C MET A 58 2.00 19.10 -4.64
N SER A 59 3.13 18.40 -4.72
CA SER A 59 3.18 17.05 -5.27
C SER A 59 2.48 16.03 -4.38
N GLY A 60 1.96 14.95 -4.96
CA GLY A 60 1.36 13.86 -4.19
C GLY A 60 2.33 13.20 -3.19
N ILE A 61 3.64 13.28 -3.47
CA ILE A 61 4.68 12.80 -2.57
C ILE A 61 4.76 13.67 -1.30
N GLU A 62 4.75 14.99 -1.46
CA GLU A 62 4.73 15.94 -0.34
C GLU A 62 3.43 15.80 0.48
N VAL A 63 2.30 15.57 -0.19
CA VAL A 63 1.02 15.27 0.47
C VAL A 63 1.15 14.01 1.32
N ALA A 64 1.66 12.91 0.76
CA ALA A 64 1.83 11.65 1.48
C ALA A 64 2.75 11.82 2.71
N ALA A 65 3.89 12.51 2.54
CA ALA A 65 4.82 12.80 3.63
C ALA A 65 4.16 13.64 4.74
N THR A 66 3.37 14.65 4.36
CA THR A 66 2.64 15.50 5.31
C THR A 66 1.62 14.70 6.11
N LEU A 67 0.83 13.86 5.45
CA LEU A 67 -0.15 12.99 6.10
C LEU A 67 0.53 12.05 7.11
N ARG A 68 1.64 11.43 6.72
CA ARG A 68 2.42 10.54 7.60
C ARG A 68 2.99 11.32 8.80
N GLY A 69 3.53 12.51 8.59
CA GLY A 69 4.02 13.41 9.64
C GLY A 69 2.94 13.82 10.66
N SER A 70 1.69 13.96 10.21
CA SER A 70 0.51 14.21 11.06
C SER A 70 -0.05 12.95 11.73
N GLY A 71 0.62 11.80 11.62
CA GLY A 71 0.19 10.53 12.23
C GLY A 71 -0.95 9.82 11.47
N ILE A 72 -1.27 10.25 10.24
CA ILE A 72 -2.30 9.64 9.41
C ILE A 72 -1.69 8.45 8.65
N GLY A 73 -1.92 7.25 9.18
CA GLY A 73 -1.45 5.97 8.61
C GLY A 73 -2.40 5.31 7.60
N VAL A 74 -3.27 6.08 6.94
CA VAL A 74 -4.22 5.55 5.94
C VAL A 74 -3.43 5.04 4.71
N PRO A 75 -3.77 3.88 4.12
CA PRO A 75 -3.11 3.37 2.93
C PRO A 75 -3.18 4.36 1.76
N ILE A 76 -2.06 4.57 1.08
CA ILE A 76 -1.97 5.45 -0.10
C ILE A 76 -1.57 4.62 -1.32
N LEU A 77 -2.41 4.64 -2.36
CA LEU A 77 -2.09 4.13 -3.70
C LEU A 77 -1.81 5.32 -4.61
N MET A 78 -0.57 5.44 -5.04
CA MET A 78 -0.12 6.56 -5.88
C MET A 78 -0.45 6.31 -7.35
N LEU A 79 -0.99 7.31 -8.04
CA LEU A 79 -1.18 7.33 -9.49
C LEU A 79 -0.01 8.10 -10.12
N THR A 80 0.69 7.52 -11.09
CA THR A 80 1.91 8.13 -11.63
C THR A 80 2.01 8.04 -13.15
N SER A 81 2.39 9.13 -13.81
CA SER A 81 2.79 9.10 -15.23
C SER A 81 4.28 8.78 -15.42
N LEU A 82 5.04 8.68 -14.31
CA LEU A 82 6.50 8.53 -14.33
C LEU A 82 6.88 7.04 -14.33
N ASP A 83 7.32 6.56 -15.48
CA ASP A 83 7.73 5.16 -15.65
C ASP A 83 9.20 4.90 -15.28
N SER A 84 9.93 5.93 -14.84
CA SER A 84 11.36 5.83 -14.53
C SER A 84 11.62 5.11 -13.21
N THR A 85 12.60 4.20 -13.23
CA THR A 85 13.04 3.42 -12.06
C THR A 85 13.48 4.29 -10.88
N ALA A 86 13.93 5.53 -11.13
CA ALA A 86 14.38 6.46 -10.09
C ALA A 86 13.20 7.01 -9.27
N THR A 87 12.10 7.38 -9.92
CA THR A 87 10.88 7.88 -9.25
C THR A 87 10.20 6.80 -8.41
N LYS A 88 10.27 5.54 -8.86
CA LYS A 88 9.68 4.39 -8.13
C LYS A 88 10.39 4.15 -6.79
N VAL A 89 11.69 4.40 -6.70
CA VAL A 89 12.47 4.27 -5.45
C VAL A 89 12.13 5.41 -4.48
N GLU A 90 12.08 6.64 -4.99
CA GLU A 90 11.78 7.82 -4.17
C GLU A 90 10.35 7.81 -3.61
N ALA A 91 9.37 7.33 -4.38
CA ALA A 91 7.99 7.16 -3.92
C ALA A 91 7.85 6.07 -2.84
N LEU A 92 8.67 5.02 -2.88
CA LEU A 92 8.68 3.96 -1.86
C LEU A 92 9.35 4.43 -0.56
N ASP A 93 10.47 5.17 -0.66
CA ASP A 93 11.18 5.70 0.52
C ASP A 93 10.37 6.78 1.27
N LEU A 94 9.40 7.43 0.59
CA LEU A 94 8.59 8.52 1.14
C LEU A 94 7.19 8.09 1.65
N GLY A 95 6.91 6.80 1.70
CA GLY A 95 5.77 6.25 2.45
C GLY A 95 4.51 5.92 1.64
N ALA A 96 4.61 5.78 0.32
CA ALA A 96 3.55 5.19 -0.49
C ALA A 96 3.46 3.67 -0.27
N ASP A 97 2.24 3.14 -0.14
CA ASP A 97 2.02 1.72 0.12
C ASP A 97 2.01 0.87 -1.16
N ASP A 98 1.69 1.49 -2.31
CA ASP A 98 1.72 0.90 -3.66
C ASP A 98 1.61 2.03 -4.72
N TYR A 99 1.85 1.73 -5.99
CA TYR A 99 1.67 2.67 -7.10
C TYR A 99 1.06 2.00 -8.34
N ILE A 100 0.46 2.82 -9.20
CA ILE A 100 -0.06 2.40 -10.51
C ILE A 100 0.32 3.42 -11.58
N CYS A 101 0.85 2.93 -12.71
CA CYS A 101 1.27 3.79 -13.82
C CYS A 101 0.07 4.22 -14.68
N LYS A 102 0.00 5.50 -15.04
CA LYS A 102 -0.91 6.06 -16.05
C LYS A 102 -0.32 5.81 -17.45
N PRO A 103 -1.12 5.39 -18.45
CA PRO A 103 -2.53 5.02 -18.33
C PRO A 103 -2.69 3.64 -17.65
N PHE A 104 -3.69 3.51 -16.77
CA PHE A 104 -4.00 2.28 -16.05
C PHE A 104 -5.35 1.70 -16.45
N ASP A 105 -5.47 0.38 -16.31
CA ASP A 105 -6.74 -0.33 -16.45
C ASP A 105 -7.52 -0.30 -15.13
N MET A 106 -8.83 0.00 -15.21
CA MET A 106 -9.70 0.04 -14.02
C MET A 106 -9.71 -1.26 -13.20
N PRO A 107 -9.71 -2.46 -13.80
CA PRO A 107 -9.55 -3.71 -13.05
C PRO A 107 -8.27 -3.77 -12.21
N GLU A 108 -7.15 -3.23 -12.71
CA GLU A 108 -5.89 -3.19 -11.96
C GLU A 108 -5.99 -2.25 -10.76
N LEU A 109 -6.50 -1.02 -10.97
CA LEU A 109 -6.71 -0.04 -9.90
C LEU A 109 -7.58 -0.63 -8.78
N LEU A 110 -8.70 -1.26 -9.15
CA LEU A 110 -9.62 -1.87 -8.20
C LEU A 110 -8.97 -3.03 -7.44
N ALA A 111 -8.20 -3.88 -8.12
CA ALA A 111 -7.51 -5.00 -7.48
C ALA A 111 -6.48 -4.52 -6.44
N ARG A 112 -5.67 -3.50 -6.78
CA ARG A 112 -4.67 -2.91 -5.88
C ARG A 112 -5.32 -2.20 -4.69
N LEU A 113 -6.36 -1.41 -4.95
CA LEU A 113 -7.11 -0.72 -3.90
C LEU A 113 -7.76 -1.72 -2.93
N LYS A 114 -8.43 -2.76 -3.44
CA LYS A 114 -9.00 -3.85 -2.62
C LYS A 114 -7.93 -4.54 -1.78
N ALA A 115 -6.76 -4.80 -2.35
CA ALA A 115 -5.65 -5.40 -1.61
C ALA A 115 -5.14 -4.49 -0.48
N GLN A 116 -5.03 -3.18 -0.71
CA GLN A 116 -4.60 -2.23 0.32
C GLN A 116 -5.61 -2.11 1.46
N ILE A 117 -6.89 -1.93 1.16
CA ILE A 117 -7.96 -1.85 2.17
C ILE A 117 -8.02 -3.14 2.98
N ARG A 118 -7.92 -4.30 2.31
CA ARG A 118 -7.86 -5.58 3.03
C ARG A 118 -6.66 -5.62 3.97
N ARG A 119 -5.46 -5.19 3.56
CA ARG A 119 -4.26 -5.20 4.40
C ARG A 119 -4.38 -4.28 5.62
N SER A 120 -4.98 -3.10 5.47
CA SER A 120 -5.18 -2.16 6.59
C SER A 120 -6.26 -2.61 7.57
N GLN A 121 -7.37 -3.18 7.06
CA GLN A 121 -8.46 -3.69 7.89
C GLN A 121 -8.15 -5.04 8.52
N SER A 122 -7.34 -5.87 7.84
CA SER A 122 -7.00 -7.19 8.36
C SER A 122 -5.96 -7.13 9.46
N GLY A 123 -5.28 -5.97 9.67
CA GLY A 123 -4.21 -5.76 10.64
C GLY A 123 -3.61 -7.07 11.06
N LEU A 124 -2.98 -7.80 10.10
CA LEU A 124 -2.66 -9.21 10.25
C LEU A 124 -1.65 -9.34 11.40
N GLU A 125 -2.17 -9.35 12.63
CA GLU A 125 -1.94 -10.40 13.60
C GLU A 125 -2.13 -11.71 12.83
N LEU A 126 -1.12 -12.07 12.04
CA LEU A 126 -0.71 -13.46 12.00
C LEU A 126 -0.69 -13.87 13.47
N PRO A 127 -1.49 -14.87 13.89
CA PRO A 127 -1.35 -15.39 15.23
C PRO A 127 0.15 -15.63 15.42
N THR A 128 0.73 -15.03 16.45
CA THR A 128 2.17 -15.12 16.72
C THR A 128 2.61 -16.60 16.79
N ASP A 129 1.64 -17.51 16.98
CA ASP A 129 1.73 -18.95 17.13
C ASP A 129 1.45 -19.76 15.83
N ALA A 130 1.36 -19.13 14.65
CA ALA A 130 0.93 -19.81 13.43
C ALA A 130 2.07 -20.30 12.54
N VAL A 131 2.06 -21.60 12.24
CA VAL A 131 2.77 -22.18 11.09
C VAL A 131 2.08 -21.70 9.81
N VAL A 132 2.80 -20.99 8.94
CA VAL A 132 2.26 -20.36 7.74
C VAL A 132 2.98 -20.78 6.47
N ALA A 133 2.28 -20.75 5.34
CA ALA A 133 2.86 -21.09 4.05
C ALA A 133 3.89 -20.03 3.62
N PHE A 134 5.06 -20.47 3.15
CA PHE A 134 6.10 -19.60 2.60
C PHE A 134 6.73 -20.26 1.36
N GLY A 135 6.53 -19.63 0.20
CA GLY A 135 6.87 -20.25 -1.08
C GLY A 135 6.14 -21.58 -1.28
N ALA A 136 6.89 -22.64 -1.60
CA ALA A 136 6.36 -24.01 -1.67
C ALA A 136 6.40 -24.76 -0.32
N GLY A 137 6.92 -24.12 0.73
CA GLY A 137 7.11 -24.71 2.05
C GLY A 137 6.24 -24.06 3.13
N ARG A 138 6.65 -24.19 4.38
CA ARG A 138 5.99 -23.58 5.54
C ARG A 138 6.99 -23.13 6.59
N ILE A 139 6.66 -22.08 7.33
CA ILE A 139 7.47 -21.53 8.42
C ILE A 139 6.65 -21.48 9.71
N ASP A 140 7.25 -21.89 10.81
CA ASP A 140 6.81 -21.63 12.17
C ASP A 140 7.55 -20.39 12.68
N LEU A 141 6.80 -19.30 12.88
CA LEU A 141 7.37 -18.02 13.29
C LEU A 141 7.73 -17.99 14.79
N ASP A 142 7.03 -18.77 15.63
CA ASP A 142 7.29 -18.87 17.06
C ASP A 142 8.44 -19.84 17.32
N GLY A 143 8.33 -21.03 16.73
CA GLY A 143 9.36 -22.07 16.80
C GLY A 143 10.63 -21.72 16.01
N ARG A 144 10.60 -20.66 15.20
CA ARG A 144 11.68 -20.20 14.31
C ARG A 144 12.24 -21.31 13.42
N ARG A 145 11.34 -22.02 12.73
CA ARG A 145 11.70 -23.17 11.87
C ARG A 145 11.05 -23.08 10.51
N LEU A 146 11.80 -23.40 9.46
CA LEU A 146 11.33 -23.43 8.08
C LEU A 146 11.41 -24.86 7.54
N TRP A 147 10.37 -25.32 6.85
CA TRP A 147 10.36 -26.59 6.13
C TRP A 147 10.11 -26.37 4.64
N SER A 148 10.77 -27.19 3.82
CA SER A 148 10.55 -27.23 2.38
C SER A 148 9.21 -27.89 2.03
N SER A 149 8.88 -27.92 0.73
CA SER A 149 7.74 -28.68 0.20
C SER A 149 7.81 -30.19 0.44
N THR A 150 9.00 -30.73 0.75
CA THR A 150 9.22 -32.16 1.02
C THR A 150 9.32 -32.47 2.51
N ASP A 151 8.90 -31.54 3.37
CA ASP A 151 8.94 -31.69 4.84
C ASP A 151 10.34 -31.71 5.46
N ALA A 152 11.37 -31.38 4.68
CA ALA A 152 12.74 -31.28 5.17
C ALA A 152 12.96 -29.92 5.85
N GLU A 153 13.48 -29.93 7.07
CA GLU A 153 13.83 -28.71 7.80
C GLU A 153 15.01 -28.00 7.14
N ILE A 154 14.85 -26.70 6.92
CA ILE A 154 15.84 -25.80 6.35
C ILE A 154 16.44 -24.99 7.49
N ASN A 155 17.73 -25.21 7.77
CA ASN A 155 18.45 -24.40 8.73
C ASN A 155 18.71 -23.01 8.16
N LEU A 156 18.17 -21.99 8.82
CA LEU A 156 18.45 -20.58 8.55
C LEU A 156 19.23 -19.98 9.72
N SER A 157 20.05 -18.97 9.42
CA SER A 157 20.58 -18.08 10.45
C SER A 157 19.48 -17.18 11.00
N ASP A 158 19.71 -16.59 12.18
CA ASP A 158 18.74 -15.69 12.82
C ASP A 158 18.32 -14.54 11.90
N LYS A 159 19.28 -13.93 11.20
CA LYS A 159 19.02 -12.82 10.28
C LYS A 159 18.20 -13.24 9.06
N GLU A 160 18.44 -14.43 8.52
CA GLU A 160 17.64 -14.96 7.41
C GLU A 160 16.21 -15.25 7.86
N LEU A 161 16.04 -15.74 9.09
CA LEU A 161 14.72 -16.05 9.64
C LEU A 161 13.93 -14.79 10.00
N ASP A 162 14.60 -13.76 10.50
CA ASP A 162 14.01 -12.44 10.73
C ASP A 162 13.54 -11.82 9.40
N LEU A 163 14.35 -11.95 8.33
CA LEU A 163 13.99 -11.50 7.00
C LEU A 163 12.79 -12.27 6.41
N VAL A 164 12.76 -13.60 6.55
CA VAL A 164 11.59 -14.40 6.12
C VAL A 164 10.35 -14.00 6.92
N SER A 165 10.48 -13.82 8.23
CA SER A 165 9.38 -13.37 9.09
C SER A 165 8.85 -12.01 8.64
N LEU A 166 9.73 -11.09 8.27
CA LEU A 166 9.37 -9.79 7.73
C LEU A 166 8.58 -9.92 6.42
N PHE A 167 9.00 -10.78 5.49
CA PHE A 167 8.26 -11.04 4.24
C PHE A 167 6.90 -11.67 4.49
N VAL A 168 6.82 -12.64 5.41
CA VAL A 168 5.59 -13.33 5.77
C VAL A 168 4.57 -12.36 6.39
N ARG A 169 5.04 -11.43 7.21
CA ARG A 169 4.22 -10.36 7.82
C ARG A 169 3.79 -9.27 6.84
N ASN A 170 4.47 -9.15 5.71
CA ASN A 170 4.21 -8.12 4.69
C ASN A 170 3.90 -8.74 3.30
N PRO A 171 2.88 -9.60 3.17
CA PRO A 171 2.64 -10.33 1.93
C PRO A 171 2.25 -9.41 0.78
N GLY A 172 2.99 -9.51 -0.33
CA GLY A 172 2.76 -8.72 -1.53
C GLY A 172 3.06 -7.23 -1.38
N ARG A 173 3.74 -6.82 -0.29
CA ARG A 173 4.31 -5.49 -0.11
C ARG A 173 5.78 -5.54 -0.49
N VAL A 174 6.23 -4.59 -1.30
CA VAL A 174 7.65 -4.39 -1.58
C VAL A 174 8.27 -3.75 -0.34
N LEU A 175 9.32 -4.36 0.21
CA LEU A 175 10.03 -3.85 1.37
C LEU A 175 11.29 -3.14 0.91
N SER A 176 11.48 -1.90 1.37
CA SER A 176 12.69 -1.13 1.12
C SER A 176 13.87 -1.70 1.90
N ARG A 177 15.09 -1.27 1.54
CA ARG A 177 16.28 -1.67 2.30
C ARG A 177 16.25 -1.11 3.74
N ALA A 178 15.63 0.04 3.96
CA ALA A 178 15.44 0.59 5.30
C ALA A 178 14.50 -0.30 6.13
N ASP A 179 13.37 -0.74 5.55
CA ASP A 179 12.42 -1.66 6.21
C ASP A 179 13.06 -3.00 6.63
N ILE A 180 14.12 -3.42 5.92
CA ILE A 180 14.83 -4.69 6.16
C ILE A 180 15.95 -4.55 7.20
N LEU A 181 16.49 -3.34 7.41
CA LEU A 181 17.67 -3.11 8.23
C LEU A 181 17.38 -2.54 9.63
N ASP A 182 16.15 -2.08 9.88
CA ASP A 182 15.64 -1.71 11.21
C ASP A 182 15.15 -2.93 12.00
#